data_AF-A0A1F3YTB1-F1
#
_entry.id   AF-A0A1F3YTB1-F1
#
_cell.length_a   1.000
_cell.length_b   1.000
_cell.length_c   1.000
_cell.angle_alpha   90.00
_cell.angle_beta   90.00
_cell.angle_gamma   90.00
#
_symmetry.space_group_name_H-M   'P 1'
#
loop_
_entity.id
_entity.type
_entity.pdbx_description
1 polymer ?
#
loop_
_entity_poly.entity_id
_entity_poly.type
_entity_poly.pdbx_seq_one_letter_code
_entity_poly.pdbx_strand_id
1 'polypeptide(L)'
;NDCHEKQAEEILAAALPGVPVTLSSAVCPEIREYERFSTACANAYVQPLMASYLARLAAELKRRGFGCPLYLMTSGGGLTTLETARRFPVRLVESGPAGGAILSAGLARENGLDEVLSFDMGGTTAKICFIGQGRAEQSRKFEVARVWRNLKGSGLPVRIPVTEMVEIGAGGGSIARLDELKRIQVGPASAGAEPGPACYARGGSEPTVTDANVALGRIDPDAFAGGTLKLDRAAAERALVGRLGAALGFDASWAAAGIGEIVEENMASAARVHAIERGKAAERCTMIAFGGGAPLHAARLAAKLGMSRVLVPVDASVGSAVGFLRAPVAFELVRSLQLRDDFFEVSRINKILGKMQNEAETIVAAGALGAKLKTRRGVEMRYLGQGHEISVPLPARALDAKDAVRLRAEYESRYEQQFGLRISDVPVEFLTWSVNVSTISRELKTKNALKKKKAKAVASGKREVFDPKSGTSRPIPTYLRRDLTPGMQFAGPALAIEPQTTTLVPRGWRCSVTAAGHLLLENQT
;
A
#
# COMPACT_ATOMS: atom_id res chain seq x y z
N ASN A 1 31.01 12.48 6.10
CA ASN A 1 32.10 12.87 5.19
C ASN A 1 32.11 11.84 4.07
N ASP A 2 31.95 12.25 2.81
CA ASP A 2 31.85 11.35 1.64
C ASP A 2 33.07 11.44 0.70
N CYS A 3 34.14 12.15 1.10
CA CYS A 3 35.27 12.45 0.23
C CYS A 3 35.96 11.19 -0.35
N HIS A 4 36.24 10.19 0.49
CA HIS A 4 36.91 8.97 0.04
C HIS A 4 36.01 8.10 -0.84
N GLU A 5 34.69 8.12 -0.63
CA GLU A 5 33.75 7.42 -1.52
C GLU A 5 33.72 8.06 -2.91
N LYS A 6 33.70 9.39 -3.00
CA LYS A 6 33.77 10.11 -4.28
C LYS A 6 35.10 9.87 -5.01
N GLN A 7 36.22 9.91 -4.28
CA GLN A 7 37.52 9.59 -4.86
C GLN A 7 37.57 8.14 -5.39
N ALA A 8 36.95 7.19 -4.69
CA ALA A 8 36.84 5.82 -5.17
C ALA A 8 35.98 5.72 -6.45
N GLU A 9 34.86 6.44 -6.53
CA GLU A 9 34.04 6.53 -7.75
C GLU A 9 34.85 7.09 -8.93
N GLU A 10 35.62 8.16 -8.72
CA GLU A 10 36.46 8.75 -9.77
C GLU A 10 37.50 7.74 -10.30
N ILE A 11 38.20 7.03 -9.40
CA ILE A 11 39.19 6.00 -9.76
C ILE A 11 38.52 4.85 -10.52
N LEU A 12 37.40 4.33 -10.02
CA LEU A 12 36.69 3.21 -10.62
C LEU A 12 36.07 3.59 -11.97
N ALA A 13 35.52 4.79 -12.10
CA ALA A 13 34.96 5.28 -13.36
C ALA A 13 36.04 5.41 -14.45
N ALA A 14 37.26 5.80 -14.08
CA ALA A 14 38.39 5.84 -15.00
C ALA A 14 38.89 4.43 -15.38
N ALA A 15 38.93 3.50 -14.42
CA ALA A 15 39.43 2.13 -14.64
C ALA A 15 38.41 1.19 -15.32
N LEU A 16 37.10 1.43 -15.12
CA LEU A 16 35.99 0.59 -15.61
C LEU A 16 34.94 1.43 -16.36
N PRO A 17 35.27 1.99 -17.55
CA PRO A 17 34.33 2.81 -18.30
C PRO A 17 33.02 2.08 -18.61
N GLY A 18 31.89 2.73 -18.33
CA GLY A 18 30.56 2.19 -18.60
C GLY A 18 30.00 1.25 -17.52
N VAL A 19 30.78 0.89 -16.50
CA VAL A 19 30.29 0.14 -15.34
C VAL A 19 29.65 1.11 -14.33
N PRO A 20 28.36 0.94 -13.97
CA PRO A 20 27.74 1.79 -12.96
C PRO A 20 28.39 1.62 -11.59
N VAL A 21 28.75 2.73 -10.95
CA VAL A 21 29.24 2.78 -9.57
C VAL A 21 28.15 3.30 -8.66
N THR A 22 27.92 2.62 -7.54
CA THR A 22 26.97 3.05 -6.52
C THR A 22 27.73 3.49 -5.26
N LEU A 23 27.57 4.76 -4.88
CA LEU A 23 28.07 5.26 -3.61
C LEU A 23 27.04 5.12 -2.50
N SER A 24 27.40 4.41 -1.44
CA SER A 24 26.54 4.26 -0.26
C SER A 24 26.20 5.60 0.40
N SER A 25 27.10 6.59 0.32
CA SER A 25 26.90 7.97 0.76
C SER A 25 25.92 8.75 -0.10
N ALA A 26 25.67 8.32 -1.35
CA ALA A 26 24.63 8.91 -2.21
C ALA A 26 23.29 8.19 -2.02
N VAL A 27 23.30 6.86 -1.89
CA VAL A 27 22.07 6.05 -1.78
C VAL A 27 21.44 6.14 -0.39
N CYS A 28 22.25 5.91 0.67
CA CYS A 28 21.82 5.84 2.06
C CYS A 28 22.82 6.61 2.96
N PRO A 29 22.78 7.96 2.98
CA PRO A 29 23.63 8.82 3.82
C PRO A 29 23.19 8.84 5.30
N GLU A 30 22.99 7.65 5.86
CA GLU A 30 22.55 7.43 7.24
C GLU A 30 23.57 6.58 8.00
N ILE A 31 23.59 6.67 9.33
CA ILE A 31 24.40 5.81 10.19
C ILE A 31 23.96 4.33 10.12
N ARG A 32 24.81 3.44 10.68
CA ARG A 32 24.72 1.97 10.67
C ARG A 32 25.19 1.35 9.36
N GLU A 33 26.35 0.71 9.41
CA GLU A 33 27.05 0.19 8.25
C GLU A 33 26.30 -0.94 7.57
N TYR A 34 25.64 -1.83 8.32
CA TYR A 34 24.96 -2.98 7.74
C TYR A 34 23.78 -2.57 6.86
N GLU A 35 22.81 -1.81 7.38
CA GLU A 35 21.65 -1.38 6.60
C GLU A 35 22.04 -0.45 5.44
N ARG A 36 23.04 0.41 5.66
CA ARG A 36 23.59 1.28 4.62
C ARG A 36 24.23 0.48 3.49
N PHE A 37 25.06 -0.50 3.83
CA PHE A 37 25.75 -1.37 2.88
C PHE A 37 24.74 -2.24 2.12
N SER A 38 23.79 -2.85 2.82
CA SER A 38 22.71 -3.66 2.23
C SER A 38 21.88 -2.83 1.24
N THR A 39 21.51 -1.59 1.60
CA THR A 39 20.78 -0.68 0.71
C THR A 39 21.58 -0.32 -0.54
N ALA A 40 22.87 -0.03 -0.39
CA ALA A 40 23.76 0.27 -1.53
C ALA A 40 23.92 -0.95 -2.45
N CYS A 41 24.06 -2.15 -1.88
CA CYS A 41 24.14 -3.40 -2.64
C CYS A 41 22.84 -3.67 -3.41
N ALA A 42 21.67 -3.50 -2.77
CA ALA A 42 20.38 -3.65 -3.42
C ALA A 42 20.20 -2.66 -4.58
N ASN A 43 20.65 -1.41 -4.41
CA ASN A 43 20.64 -0.42 -5.48
C ASN A 43 21.54 -0.84 -6.65
N ALA A 44 22.80 -1.18 -6.37
CA ALA A 44 23.79 -1.57 -7.37
C ALA A 44 23.34 -2.81 -8.17
N TYR A 45 22.73 -3.79 -7.49
CA TYR A 45 22.23 -5.02 -8.10
C TYR A 45 21.14 -4.77 -9.15
N VAL A 46 20.22 -3.84 -8.87
CA VAL A 46 19.05 -3.58 -9.74
C VAL A 46 19.32 -2.48 -10.79
N GLN A 47 20.30 -1.60 -10.53
CA GLN A 47 20.59 -0.42 -11.33
C GLN A 47 20.81 -0.67 -12.82
N PRO A 48 21.64 -1.62 -13.27
CA PRO A 48 21.86 -1.82 -14.70
C PRO A 48 20.57 -2.19 -15.44
N LEU A 49 19.75 -3.08 -14.85
CA LEU A 49 18.51 -3.56 -15.43
C LEU A 49 17.47 -2.44 -15.53
N MET A 50 17.25 -1.70 -14.43
CA MET A 50 16.29 -0.60 -14.44
C MET A 50 16.76 0.57 -15.30
N ALA A 51 18.04 0.93 -15.24
CA ALA A 51 18.55 2.03 -16.05
C ALA A 51 18.37 1.78 -17.55
N SER A 52 18.59 0.53 -17.98
CA SER A 52 18.41 0.09 -19.36
C SER A 52 16.93 0.07 -19.78
N TYR A 53 16.06 -0.50 -18.94
CA TYR A 53 14.61 -0.55 -19.20
C TYR A 53 14.00 0.86 -19.32
N LEU A 54 14.29 1.73 -18.35
CA LEU A 54 13.76 3.10 -18.30
C LEU A 54 14.26 3.96 -19.47
N ALA A 55 15.50 3.75 -19.91
CA ALA A 55 16.03 4.42 -21.10
C ALA A 55 15.29 4.00 -22.38
N ARG A 56 15.06 2.68 -22.56
CA ARG A 56 14.28 2.16 -23.71
C ARG A 56 12.84 2.67 -23.71
N LEU A 57 12.19 2.66 -22.54
CA LEU A 57 10.82 3.15 -22.38
C LEU A 57 10.72 4.63 -22.79
N ALA A 58 11.63 5.47 -22.30
CA ALA A 58 11.63 6.90 -22.63
C ALA A 58 11.90 7.15 -24.12
N ALA A 59 12.83 6.42 -24.73
CA ALA A 59 13.10 6.52 -26.17
C ALA A 59 11.88 6.11 -27.01
N GLU A 60 11.21 5.01 -26.66
CA GLU A 60 10.04 4.52 -27.37
C GLU A 60 8.83 5.47 -27.23
N LEU A 61 8.60 6.00 -26.02
CA LEU A 61 7.55 7.01 -25.81
C LEU A 61 7.82 8.26 -26.65
N LYS A 62 9.06 8.76 -26.67
CA LYS A 62 9.45 9.90 -27.49
C LYS A 62 9.24 9.63 -28.98
N ARG A 63 9.61 8.43 -29.46
CA ARG A 63 9.39 7.99 -30.85
C ARG A 63 7.91 7.98 -31.23
N ARG A 64 7.01 7.65 -30.29
CA ARG A 64 5.55 7.69 -30.46
C ARG A 64 4.94 9.10 -30.31
N GLY A 65 5.75 10.15 -30.16
CA GLY A 65 5.28 11.53 -30.03
C GLY A 65 4.94 11.96 -28.59
N PHE A 66 5.31 11.19 -27.58
CA PHE A 66 5.13 11.58 -26.18
C PHE A 66 6.09 12.72 -25.81
N GLY A 67 5.56 13.94 -25.70
CA GLY A 67 6.34 15.17 -25.48
C GLY A 67 6.32 15.72 -24.05
N CYS A 68 5.66 15.05 -23.10
CA CYS A 68 5.58 15.52 -21.71
C CYS A 68 6.55 14.78 -20.78
N PRO A 69 6.85 15.34 -19.59
CA PRO A 69 7.72 14.68 -18.62
C PRO A 69 7.18 13.32 -18.16
N LEU A 70 8.06 12.33 -18.05
CA LEU A 70 7.77 11.01 -17.49
C LEU A 70 8.24 10.93 -16.03
N TYR A 71 7.30 10.67 -15.13
CA TYR A 71 7.59 10.45 -13.72
C TYR A 71 7.31 9.01 -13.30
N LEU A 72 8.01 8.58 -12.24
CA LEU A 72 7.83 7.28 -11.61
C LEU A 72 7.41 7.45 -10.15
N MET A 73 6.56 6.54 -9.67
CA MET A 73 6.19 6.48 -8.26
C MET A 73 7.36 5.93 -7.43
N THR A 74 7.62 6.55 -6.29
CA THR A 74 8.56 6.03 -5.29
C THR A 74 7.80 5.29 -4.19
N SER A 75 8.50 4.44 -3.43
CA SER A 75 7.95 3.70 -2.30
C SER A 75 7.34 4.61 -1.22
N GLY A 76 7.86 5.84 -1.09
CA GLY A 76 7.36 6.87 -0.17
C GLY A 76 6.13 7.65 -0.68
N GLY A 77 5.59 7.30 -1.84
CA GLY A 77 4.38 7.92 -2.39
C GLY A 77 4.59 9.27 -3.10
N GLY A 78 5.85 9.64 -3.39
CA GLY A 78 6.19 10.80 -4.22
C GLY A 78 6.51 10.40 -5.65
N LEU A 79 6.25 11.31 -6.61
CA LEU A 79 6.70 11.15 -7.99
C LEU A 79 8.15 11.64 -8.14
N THR A 80 8.97 10.90 -8.90
CA THR A 80 10.38 11.21 -9.19
C THR A 80 10.69 11.18 -10.67
N THR A 81 11.79 11.82 -11.08
CA THR A 81 12.23 11.89 -12.48
C THR A 81 12.84 10.56 -12.94
N LEU A 82 12.84 10.36 -14.26
CA LEU A 82 13.51 9.21 -14.88
C LEU A 82 15.00 9.11 -14.49
N GLU A 83 15.72 10.23 -14.49
CA GLU A 83 17.13 10.27 -14.12
C GLU A 83 17.37 9.77 -12.69
N THR A 84 16.56 10.27 -11.75
CA THR A 84 16.62 9.86 -10.34
C THR A 84 16.31 8.38 -10.19
N ALA A 85 15.27 7.88 -10.87
CA ALA A 85 14.87 6.48 -10.87
C ALA A 85 15.94 5.55 -11.47
N ARG A 86 16.70 6.01 -12.47
CA ARG A 86 17.83 5.26 -13.05
C ARG A 86 19.04 5.23 -12.12
N ARG A 87 19.27 6.31 -11.35
CA ARG A 87 20.38 6.38 -10.39
C ARG A 87 20.08 5.62 -9.08
N PHE A 88 18.83 5.70 -8.61
CA PHE A 88 18.39 5.17 -7.32
C PHE A 88 17.15 4.25 -7.43
N PRO A 89 17.19 3.18 -8.26
CA PRO A 89 16.05 2.29 -8.46
C PRO A 89 15.57 1.61 -7.17
N VAL A 90 16.41 1.51 -6.15
CA VAL A 90 16.02 0.98 -4.83
C VAL A 90 14.81 1.74 -4.24
N ARG A 91 14.63 3.01 -4.59
CA ARG A 91 13.49 3.85 -4.16
C ARG A 91 12.17 3.54 -4.88
N LEU A 92 12.16 2.60 -5.83
CA LEU A 92 10.97 2.19 -6.59
C LEU A 92 10.36 0.87 -6.11
N VAL A 93 11.02 0.19 -5.17
CA VAL A 93 10.56 -1.07 -4.58
C VAL A 93 9.20 -0.87 -3.92
N GLU A 94 8.20 -1.72 -4.18
CA GLU A 94 6.84 -1.55 -3.62
C GLU A 94 6.21 -0.15 -3.91
N SER A 95 6.54 0.48 -5.04
CA SER A 95 5.97 1.80 -5.41
C SER A 95 4.49 1.75 -5.82
N GLY A 96 4.01 0.62 -6.34
CA GLY A 96 2.62 0.44 -6.77
C GLY A 96 1.60 0.69 -5.66
N PRO A 97 1.70 -0.04 -4.53
CA PRO A 97 0.80 0.09 -3.38
C PRO A 97 0.78 1.48 -2.74
N ALA A 98 1.87 2.24 -2.85
CA ALA A 98 1.91 3.64 -2.39
C ALA A 98 0.81 4.49 -3.08
N GLY A 99 0.49 4.20 -4.35
CA GLY A 99 -0.64 4.81 -5.03
C GLY A 99 -1.98 4.55 -4.32
N GLY A 100 -2.22 3.31 -3.90
CA GLY A 100 -3.39 2.92 -3.14
C GLY A 100 -3.53 3.68 -1.82
N ALA A 101 -2.44 3.82 -1.07
CA ALA A 101 -2.42 4.62 0.16
C ALA A 101 -2.70 6.11 -0.10
N ILE A 102 -2.18 6.69 -1.18
CA ILE A 102 -2.45 8.07 -1.60
C ILE A 102 -3.93 8.26 -1.96
N LEU A 103 -4.52 7.30 -2.69
CA LEU A 103 -5.94 7.30 -3.00
C LEU A 103 -6.77 7.31 -1.71
N SER A 104 -6.52 6.35 -0.82
CA SER A 104 -7.25 6.21 0.45
C SER A 104 -7.10 7.45 1.33
N ALA A 105 -5.91 8.06 1.40
CA ALA A 105 -5.68 9.30 2.14
C ALA A 105 -6.44 10.49 1.55
N GLY A 106 -6.54 10.57 0.21
CA GLY A 106 -7.36 11.55 -0.49
C GLY A 106 -8.85 11.37 -0.18
N LEU A 107 -9.35 10.15 -0.32
CA LEU A 107 -10.74 9.79 -0.03
C LEU A 107 -11.10 10.04 1.44
N ALA A 108 -10.19 9.78 2.38
CA ALA A 108 -10.39 10.08 3.78
C ALA A 108 -10.66 11.58 4.01
N ARG A 109 -9.81 12.45 3.45
CA ARG A 109 -10.01 13.92 3.52
C ARG A 109 -11.30 14.36 2.82
N GLU A 110 -11.57 13.81 1.65
CA GLU A 110 -12.77 14.12 0.85
C GLU A 110 -14.08 13.71 1.53
N ASN A 111 -14.04 12.74 2.45
CA ASN A 111 -15.22 12.22 3.16
C ASN A 111 -15.21 12.55 4.66
N GLY A 112 -14.26 13.36 5.14
CA GLY A 112 -14.13 13.71 6.56
C GLY A 112 -13.92 12.50 7.46
N LEU A 113 -13.15 11.52 6.99
CA LEU A 113 -12.79 10.31 7.75
C LEU A 113 -11.42 10.51 8.39
N ASP A 114 -11.36 10.42 9.72
CA ASP A 114 -10.12 10.63 10.46
C ASP A 114 -9.22 9.39 10.42
N GLU A 115 -9.77 8.21 10.67
CA GLU A 115 -9.03 6.93 10.69
C GLU A 115 -9.59 6.00 9.62
N VAL A 116 -8.74 5.58 8.68
CA VAL A 116 -9.11 4.63 7.63
C VAL A 116 -8.08 3.51 7.49
N LEU A 117 -8.58 2.35 7.08
CA LEU A 117 -7.76 1.20 6.68
C LEU A 117 -7.85 1.06 5.15
N SER A 118 -6.76 1.32 4.47
CA SER A 118 -6.60 1.06 3.04
C SER A 118 -6.45 -0.44 2.82
N PHE A 119 -7.29 -1.06 1.99
CA PHE A 119 -7.24 -2.48 1.65
C PHE A 119 -7.19 -2.64 0.14
N ASP A 120 -6.01 -3.03 -0.37
CA ASP A 120 -5.78 -3.38 -1.78
C ASP A 120 -5.68 -4.90 -1.91
N MET A 121 -6.43 -5.51 -2.83
CA MET A 121 -6.25 -6.93 -3.14
C MET A 121 -6.29 -7.16 -4.65
N GLY A 122 -5.16 -7.66 -5.16
CA GLY A 122 -4.98 -8.06 -6.55
C GLY A 122 -5.00 -9.58 -6.74
N GLY A 123 -4.39 -10.03 -7.83
CA GLY A 123 -4.27 -11.44 -8.16
C GLY A 123 -3.24 -12.21 -7.31
N THR A 124 -2.26 -11.54 -6.71
CA THR A 124 -1.15 -12.26 -6.05
C THR A 124 -1.12 -12.02 -4.55
N THR A 125 -1.34 -10.77 -4.15
CA THR A 125 -1.20 -10.32 -2.77
C THR A 125 -2.25 -9.28 -2.40
N ALA A 126 -2.40 -9.07 -1.11
CA ALA A 126 -3.17 -8.00 -0.52
C ALA A 126 -2.24 -7.06 0.25
N LYS A 127 -2.60 -5.78 0.32
CA LYS A 127 -1.91 -4.78 1.13
C LYS A 127 -2.87 -4.08 2.07
N ILE A 128 -2.40 -3.83 3.28
CA ILE A 128 -3.14 -3.08 4.29
C ILE A 128 -2.29 -1.93 4.80
N CYS A 129 -2.85 -0.72 4.78
CA CYS A 129 -2.18 0.50 5.26
C CYS A 129 -3.14 1.29 6.17
N PHE A 130 -2.69 1.61 7.39
CA PHE A 130 -3.43 2.50 8.30
C PHE A 130 -3.13 3.97 7.96
N ILE A 131 -4.19 4.78 7.92
CA ILE A 131 -4.12 6.18 7.54
C ILE A 131 -4.91 6.97 8.58
N GLY A 132 -4.20 7.85 9.30
CA GLY A 132 -4.76 8.73 10.31
C GLY A 132 -4.68 10.18 9.85
N GLN A 133 -5.72 10.97 10.13
CA GLN A 133 -5.83 12.39 9.77
C GLN A 133 -5.52 12.64 8.29
N GLY A 134 -5.97 11.73 7.42
CA GLY A 134 -5.73 11.79 5.98
C GLY A 134 -4.26 11.65 5.58
N ARG A 135 -3.40 10.99 6.37
CA ARG A 135 -1.99 10.76 6.03
C ARG A 135 -1.60 9.32 6.33
N ALA A 136 -1.00 8.66 5.33
CA ALA A 136 -0.39 7.37 5.53
C ALA A 136 0.90 7.53 6.34
N GLU A 137 1.13 6.63 7.28
CA GLU A 137 2.38 6.59 8.01
C GLU A 137 3.54 6.25 7.06
N GLN A 138 4.69 6.83 7.32
CA GLN A 138 5.91 6.58 6.56
C GLN A 138 6.89 5.86 7.48
N SER A 139 7.68 4.99 6.89
CA SER A 139 8.78 4.29 7.53
C SER A 139 10.03 4.42 6.66
N ARG A 140 11.17 4.12 7.26
CA ARG A 140 12.44 3.98 6.56
C ARG A 140 13.03 2.59 6.64
N LYS A 141 12.39 1.70 7.39
CA LYS A 141 12.88 0.34 7.58
C LYS A 141 12.05 -0.56 6.69
N PHE A 142 12.67 -1.11 5.66
CA PHE A 142 12.05 -2.07 4.77
C PHE A 142 12.91 -3.33 4.68
N GLU A 143 12.30 -4.48 4.40
CA GLU A 143 13.01 -5.73 4.19
C GLU A 143 12.63 -6.31 2.85
N VAL A 144 13.62 -6.60 2.02
CA VAL A 144 13.44 -7.31 0.74
C VAL A 144 13.96 -8.74 0.85
N ALA A 145 13.54 -9.60 -0.08
CA ALA A 145 14.07 -10.96 -0.21
C ALA A 145 14.04 -11.77 1.11
N ARG A 146 12.93 -11.70 1.86
CA ARG A 146 12.73 -12.51 3.07
C ARG A 146 12.83 -14.01 2.73
N VAL A 147 13.74 -14.71 3.40
CA VAL A 147 13.85 -16.18 3.33
C VAL A 147 12.58 -16.82 3.89
N TRP A 148 12.05 -16.24 4.97
CA TRP A 148 10.81 -16.67 5.61
C TRP A 148 9.80 -15.52 5.56
N ARG A 149 8.84 -15.56 4.62
CA ARG A 149 7.91 -14.43 4.33
C ARG A 149 7.27 -13.78 5.56
N ASN A 150 6.93 -14.60 6.56
CA ASN A 150 6.22 -14.18 7.77
C ASN A 150 7.15 -13.96 8.99
N LEU A 151 8.47 -14.05 8.82
CA LEU A 151 9.45 -13.80 9.87
C LEU A 151 10.26 -12.55 9.53
N LYS A 152 10.06 -11.50 10.33
CA LYS A 152 10.85 -10.28 10.31
C LYS A 152 12.33 -10.59 10.59
N GLY A 153 13.23 -9.91 9.89
CA GLY A 153 14.68 -10.13 9.99
C GLY A 153 15.21 -11.29 9.16
N SER A 154 14.35 -12.04 8.44
CA SER A 154 14.79 -13.11 7.54
C SER A 154 15.21 -12.63 6.15
N GLY A 155 15.10 -11.32 5.88
CA GLY A 155 15.42 -10.70 4.60
C GLY A 155 16.59 -9.72 4.69
N LEU A 156 16.84 -9.03 3.59
CA LEU A 156 17.85 -7.97 3.49
C LEU A 156 17.22 -6.64 3.92
N PRO A 157 17.76 -5.96 4.95
CA PRO A 157 17.26 -4.66 5.34
C PRO A 157 17.63 -3.61 4.30
N VAL A 158 16.69 -2.73 3.98
CA VAL A 158 16.84 -1.62 3.05
C VAL A 158 16.31 -0.36 3.74
N ARG A 159 17.12 0.71 3.72
CA ARG A 159 16.77 2.04 4.24
C ARG A 159 16.37 2.97 3.12
N ILE A 160 15.07 3.04 2.87
CA ILE A 160 14.46 3.94 1.90
C ILE A 160 13.14 4.48 2.46
N PRO A 161 12.71 5.70 2.11
CA PRO A 161 11.37 6.16 2.44
C PRO A 161 10.32 5.24 1.84
N VAL A 162 9.51 4.61 2.69
CA VAL A 162 8.40 3.74 2.29
C VAL A 162 7.12 4.15 3.00
N THR A 163 5.99 3.99 2.31
CA THR A 163 4.70 4.03 2.97
C THR A 163 4.56 2.77 3.84
N GLU A 164 4.27 2.97 5.13
CA GLU A 164 4.13 1.88 6.09
C GLU A 164 2.86 1.09 5.78
N MET A 165 3.04 -0.19 5.44
CA MET A 165 1.94 -1.11 5.14
C MET A 165 2.40 -2.55 5.35
N VAL A 166 1.43 -3.44 5.55
CA VAL A 166 1.67 -4.88 5.57
C VAL A 166 1.25 -5.50 4.25
N GLU A 167 2.16 -6.26 3.64
CA GLU A 167 1.84 -7.14 2.52
C GLU A 167 1.46 -8.53 3.04
N ILE A 168 0.37 -9.05 2.50
CA ILE A 168 -0.20 -10.34 2.86
C ILE A 168 -0.14 -11.20 1.60
N GLY A 169 0.43 -12.41 1.72
CA GLY A 169 0.54 -13.41 0.65
C GLY A 169 -0.80 -14.04 0.21
N ALA A 170 -1.86 -13.23 0.18
CA ALA A 170 -3.24 -13.60 -0.09
C ALA A 170 -3.80 -12.68 -1.19
N GLY A 171 -4.00 -13.23 -2.38
CA GLY A 171 -4.63 -12.58 -3.52
C GLY A 171 -5.56 -13.56 -4.25
N GLY A 172 -6.15 -13.14 -5.37
CA GLY A 172 -7.07 -13.98 -6.16
C GLY A 172 -6.47 -15.32 -6.61
N GLY A 173 -5.21 -15.32 -7.03
CA GLY A 173 -4.45 -16.49 -7.46
C GLY A 173 -3.74 -17.23 -6.33
N SER A 174 -3.92 -16.87 -5.06
CA SER A 174 -3.32 -17.63 -3.96
C SER A 174 -3.85 -19.07 -3.96
N ILE A 175 -2.94 -20.03 -3.98
CA ILE A 175 -3.25 -21.45 -4.09
C ILE A 175 -3.70 -21.99 -2.73
N ALA A 176 -4.79 -22.76 -2.73
CA ALA A 176 -5.29 -23.47 -1.58
C ALA A 176 -4.80 -24.93 -1.56
N ARG A 177 -4.42 -25.41 -0.39
CA ARG A 177 -3.97 -26.80 -0.17
C ARG A 177 -4.40 -27.30 1.21
N LEU A 178 -4.27 -28.60 1.42
CA LEU A 178 -4.36 -29.17 2.77
C LEU A 178 -2.95 -29.30 3.36
N ASP A 179 -2.83 -29.04 4.66
CA ASP A 179 -1.64 -29.41 5.41
C ASP A 179 -1.69 -30.87 5.89
N GLU A 180 -0.63 -31.31 6.57
CA GLU A 180 -0.52 -32.68 7.11
C GLU A 180 -1.66 -33.03 8.07
N LEU A 181 -2.29 -32.03 8.68
CA LEU A 181 -3.42 -32.17 9.60
C LEU A 181 -4.79 -31.99 8.90
N LYS A 182 -4.81 -31.99 7.56
CA LYS A 182 -6.00 -31.76 6.72
C LYS A 182 -6.69 -30.42 6.96
N ARG A 183 -5.96 -29.38 7.37
CA ARG A 183 -6.49 -28.02 7.46
C ARG A 183 -6.27 -27.29 6.14
N ILE A 184 -7.24 -26.47 5.73
CA ILE A 184 -7.11 -25.62 4.54
C ILE A 184 -6.06 -24.54 4.83
N GLN A 185 -5.07 -24.43 3.95
CA GLN A 185 -4.12 -23.33 3.90
C GLN A 185 -4.24 -22.61 2.56
N VAL A 186 -4.17 -21.28 2.57
CA VAL A 186 -4.24 -20.45 1.36
C VAL A 186 -2.98 -19.59 1.28
N GLY A 187 -2.25 -19.70 0.16
CA GLY A 187 -0.95 -19.07 -0.02
C GLY A 187 0.17 -19.76 0.76
N PRO A 188 1.40 -19.19 0.76
CA PRO A 188 1.81 -17.98 0.05
C PRO A 188 2.06 -18.19 -1.45
N ALA A 189 2.02 -19.44 -1.93
CA ALA A 189 2.14 -19.74 -3.36
C ALA A 189 0.97 -19.14 -4.14
N SER A 190 1.27 -18.64 -5.34
CA SER A 190 0.28 -18.03 -6.23
C SER A 190 0.38 -18.65 -7.62
N ALA A 191 -0.77 -18.84 -8.26
CA ALA A 191 -0.85 -19.28 -9.65
C ALA A 191 -0.51 -18.16 -10.67
N GLY A 192 -0.34 -16.92 -10.19
CA GLY A 192 -0.08 -15.76 -11.04
C GLY A 192 -1.20 -15.53 -12.07
N ALA A 193 -0.83 -14.99 -13.23
CA ALA A 193 -1.73 -14.88 -14.38
C ALA A 193 -1.56 -16.05 -15.37
N GLU A 194 -0.39 -16.70 -15.37
CA GLU A 194 -0.03 -17.84 -16.22
C GLU A 194 0.75 -18.86 -15.38
N PRO A 195 0.27 -20.10 -15.20
CA PRO A 195 -0.95 -20.67 -15.82
C PRO A 195 -2.25 -20.10 -15.23
N GLY A 196 -2.18 -19.37 -14.11
CA GLY A 196 -3.33 -18.71 -13.48
C GLY A 196 -4.28 -19.66 -12.73
N PRO A 197 -5.36 -19.12 -12.14
CA PRO A 197 -6.47 -19.88 -11.59
C PRO A 197 -7.00 -20.96 -12.55
N ALA A 198 -7.52 -22.07 -12.02
CA ALA A 198 -8.04 -23.15 -12.85
C ALA A 198 -9.17 -22.68 -13.79
N CYS A 199 -10.02 -21.77 -13.32
CA CYS A 199 -11.08 -21.14 -14.09
C CYS A 199 -10.58 -20.27 -15.26
N TYR A 200 -9.29 -19.93 -15.34
CA TYR A 200 -8.77 -19.24 -16.52
C TYR A 200 -8.60 -20.19 -17.72
N ALA A 201 -8.68 -21.50 -17.51
CA ALA A 201 -8.56 -22.54 -18.54
C ALA A 201 -7.25 -22.43 -19.36
N ARG A 202 -6.16 -21.99 -18.73
CA ARG A 202 -4.81 -21.84 -19.33
C ARG A 202 -3.80 -22.88 -18.85
N GLY A 203 -4.29 -24.02 -18.36
CA GLY A 203 -3.46 -25.11 -17.83
C GLY A 203 -3.28 -25.10 -16.30
N GLY A 204 -3.88 -24.14 -15.58
CA GLY A 204 -3.91 -24.15 -14.12
C GLY A 204 -4.81 -25.29 -13.60
N SER A 205 -4.35 -26.01 -12.58
CA SER A 205 -5.07 -27.15 -11.97
C SER A 205 -5.20 -27.08 -10.46
N GLU A 206 -4.52 -26.12 -9.81
CA GLU A 206 -4.58 -25.92 -8.37
C GLU A 206 -5.75 -24.99 -8.02
N PRO A 207 -6.52 -25.25 -6.95
CA PRO A 207 -7.61 -24.37 -6.55
C PRO A 207 -7.08 -23.06 -5.99
N THR A 208 -7.68 -21.95 -6.40
CA THR A 208 -7.31 -20.61 -5.95
C THR A 208 -8.48 -19.85 -5.33
N VAL A 209 -8.21 -18.68 -4.76
CA VAL A 209 -9.25 -17.77 -4.22
C VAL A 209 -10.21 -17.30 -5.33
N THR A 210 -9.72 -17.10 -6.56
CA THR A 210 -10.55 -16.75 -7.71
C THR A 210 -11.44 -17.93 -8.11
N ASP A 211 -10.92 -19.16 -8.11
CA ASP A 211 -11.73 -20.38 -8.35
C ASP A 211 -12.86 -20.50 -7.31
N ALA A 212 -12.55 -20.25 -6.05
CA ALA A 212 -13.54 -20.23 -4.98
C ALA A 212 -14.62 -19.17 -5.21
N ASN A 213 -14.24 -17.94 -5.57
CA ASN A 213 -15.21 -16.87 -5.84
C ASN A 213 -16.09 -17.16 -7.07
N VAL A 214 -15.57 -17.87 -8.09
CA VAL A 214 -16.35 -18.33 -9.25
C VAL A 214 -17.33 -19.45 -8.84
N ALA A 215 -16.86 -20.46 -8.10
CA ALA A 215 -17.70 -21.56 -7.64
C ALA A 215 -18.85 -21.09 -6.74
N LEU A 216 -18.57 -20.14 -5.84
CA LEU A 216 -19.56 -19.51 -4.95
C LEU A 216 -20.55 -18.57 -5.67
N GLY A 217 -20.36 -18.31 -6.97
CA GLY A 217 -21.20 -17.40 -7.75
C GLY A 217 -20.94 -15.92 -7.48
N ARG A 218 -19.84 -15.56 -6.83
CA ARG A 218 -19.49 -14.15 -6.54
C ARG A 218 -18.94 -13.44 -7.79
N ILE A 219 -18.18 -14.16 -8.61
CA ILE A 219 -17.68 -13.69 -9.91
C ILE A 219 -18.55 -14.25 -11.03
N ASP A 220 -18.84 -13.42 -12.04
CA ASP A 220 -19.50 -13.86 -13.26
C ASP A 220 -18.50 -14.57 -14.19
N PRO A 221 -18.71 -15.83 -14.58
CA PRO A 221 -17.84 -16.50 -15.53
C PRO A 221 -17.84 -15.85 -16.92
N ASP A 222 -18.95 -15.26 -17.36
CA ASP A 222 -19.10 -14.71 -18.71
C ASP A 222 -18.69 -13.23 -18.80
N ALA A 223 -18.71 -12.50 -17.68
CA ALA A 223 -18.46 -11.04 -17.65
C ALA A 223 -17.12 -10.63 -17.02
N PHE A 224 -16.23 -11.60 -16.69
CA PHE A 224 -14.94 -11.31 -16.07
C PHE A 224 -14.05 -10.43 -16.97
N ALA A 225 -13.34 -9.46 -16.35
CA ALA A 225 -12.52 -8.47 -17.05
C ALA A 225 -13.25 -7.79 -18.23
N GLY A 226 -14.52 -7.44 -18.04
CA GLY A 226 -15.37 -6.85 -19.07
C GLY A 226 -15.75 -7.79 -20.21
N GLY A 227 -15.70 -9.10 -19.99
CA GLY A 227 -15.97 -10.14 -20.99
C GLY A 227 -14.77 -10.48 -21.88
N THR A 228 -13.59 -9.90 -21.62
CA THR A 228 -12.36 -10.20 -22.39
C THR A 228 -11.79 -11.59 -22.09
N LEU A 229 -12.15 -12.17 -20.95
CA LEU A 229 -11.78 -13.53 -20.56
C LEU A 229 -13.01 -14.25 -20.02
N LYS A 230 -13.45 -15.30 -20.74
CA LYS A 230 -14.48 -16.20 -20.25
C LYS A 230 -13.89 -17.23 -19.30
N LEU A 231 -14.45 -17.35 -18.11
CA LEU A 231 -13.98 -18.29 -17.09
C LEU A 231 -14.68 -19.65 -17.21
N ASP A 232 -13.93 -20.73 -16.98
CA ASP A 232 -14.46 -22.08 -16.87
C ASP A 232 -14.81 -22.41 -15.41
N ARG A 233 -16.10 -22.28 -15.07
CA ARG A 233 -16.62 -22.64 -13.74
C ARG A 233 -16.42 -24.12 -13.42
N ALA A 234 -16.56 -25.00 -14.40
CA ALA A 234 -16.39 -26.43 -14.18
C ALA A 234 -14.92 -26.79 -13.89
N ALA A 235 -13.96 -26.07 -14.48
CA ALA A 235 -12.53 -26.21 -14.13
C ALA A 235 -12.25 -25.81 -12.68
N ALA A 236 -12.82 -24.69 -12.20
CA ALA A 236 -12.74 -24.32 -10.79
C ALA A 236 -13.33 -25.39 -9.87
N GLU A 237 -14.53 -25.87 -10.16
CA GLU A 237 -15.21 -26.90 -9.36
C GLU A 237 -14.42 -28.21 -9.32
N ARG A 238 -13.84 -28.65 -10.46
CA ARG A 238 -12.96 -29.84 -10.51
C ARG A 238 -11.71 -29.66 -9.64
N ALA A 239 -11.04 -28.50 -9.71
CA ALA A 239 -9.86 -28.23 -8.89
C ALA A 239 -10.18 -28.21 -7.39
N LEU A 240 -11.29 -27.58 -7.01
CA LEU A 240 -11.78 -27.51 -5.63
C LEU A 240 -12.09 -28.90 -5.06
N VAL A 241 -12.85 -29.71 -5.80
CA VAL A 241 -13.21 -31.07 -5.37
C VAL A 241 -11.98 -31.97 -5.35
N GLY A 242 -11.15 -31.95 -6.39
CA GLY A 242 -10.01 -32.85 -6.52
C GLY A 242 -8.92 -32.63 -5.47
N ARG A 243 -8.65 -31.38 -5.07
CA ARG A 243 -7.56 -31.06 -4.12
C ARG A 243 -8.00 -30.90 -2.68
N LEU A 244 -9.24 -30.46 -2.44
CA LEU A 244 -9.75 -30.20 -1.09
C LEU A 244 -10.98 -31.06 -0.78
N GLY A 245 -11.98 -31.05 -1.68
CA GLY A 245 -13.29 -31.66 -1.44
C GLY A 245 -13.22 -33.16 -1.13
N ALA A 246 -12.51 -33.94 -1.95
CA ALA A 246 -12.40 -35.38 -1.80
C ALA A 246 -11.81 -35.81 -0.45
N ALA A 247 -10.83 -35.06 0.07
CA ALA A 247 -10.17 -35.37 1.34
C ALA A 247 -10.97 -34.91 2.57
N LEU A 248 -11.83 -33.89 2.42
CA LEU A 248 -12.64 -33.30 3.49
C LEU A 248 -14.11 -33.77 3.48
N GLY A 249 -14.55 -34.50 2.44
CA GLY A 249 -15.96 -34.83 2.24
C GLY A 249 -16.80 -33.61 1.84
N PHE A 250 -16.20 -32.61 1.21
CA PHE A 250 -16.86 -31.39 0.76
C PHE A 250 -17.17 -31.43 -0.74
N ASP A 251 -18.30 -30.85 -1.13
CA ASP A 251 -18.54 -30.45 -2.51
C ASP A 251 -17.71 -29.18 -2.86
N ALA A 252 -17.80 -28.75 -4.12
CA ALA A 252 -17.08 -27.56 -4.58
C ALA A 252 -17.46 -26.29 -3.80
N SER A 253 -18.73 -26.15 -3.38
CA SER A 253 -19.23 -24.97 -2.70
C SER A 253 -18.66 -24.86 -1.28
N TRP A 254 -18.63 -25.97 -0.54
CA TRP A 254 -18.04 -26.03 0.80
C TRP A 254 -16.51 -25.89 0.76
N ALA A 255 -15.84 -26.51 -0.21
CA ALA A 255 -14.41 -26.29 -0.43
C ALA A 255 -14.11 -24.81 -0.71
N ALA A 256 -14.89 -24.18 -1.59
CA ALA A 256 -14.75 -22.76 -1.90
C ALA A 256 -15.07 -21.84 -0.71
N ALA A 257 -16.11 -22.15 0.08
CA ALA A 257 -16.44 -21.42 1.29
C ALA A 257 -15.30 -21.49 2.32
N GLY A 258 -14.67 -22.66 2.48
CA GLY A 258 -13.49 -22.85 3.32
C GLY A 258 -12.30 -22.01 2.87
N ILE A 259 -11.99 -21.97 1.57
CA ILE A 259 -10.93 -21.09 1.03
C ILE A 259 -11.24 -19.62 1.36
N GLY A 260 -12.47 -19.18 1.13
CA GLY A 260 -12.91 -17.82 1.43
C GLY A 260 -12.76 -17.45 2.91
N GLU A 261 -13.15 -18.36 3.81
CA GLU A 261 -13.02 -18.14 5.25
C GLU A 261 -11.56 -18.04 5.69
N ILE A 262 -10.69 -18.94 5.21
CA ILE A 262 -9.27 -18.96 5.57
C ILE A 262 -8.53 -17.74 5.02
N VAL A 263 -8.77 -17.34 3.77
CA VAL A 263 -8.10 -16.18 3.19
C VAL A 263 -8.49 -14.90 3.93
N GLU A 264 -9.77 -14.75 4.27
CA GLU A 264 -10.28 -13.60 5.03
C GLU A 264 -9.74 -13.58 6.47
N GLU A 265 -9.61 -14.73 7.13
CA GLU A 265 -9.04 -14.83 8.48
C GLU A 265 -7.53 -14.54 8.49
N ASN A 266 -6.78 -15.02 7.49
CA ASN A 266 -5.36 -14.71 7.33
C ASN A 266 -5.16 -13.20 7.14
N MET A 267 -6.00 -12.56 6.33
CA MET A 267 -5.96 -11.11 6.14
C MET A 267 -6.31 -10.35 7.43
N ALA A 268 -7.34 -10.80 8.16
CA ALA A 268 -7.74 -10.18 9.43
C ALA A 268 -6.65 -10.31 10.51
N SER A 269 -6.00 -11.48 10.59
CA SER A 269 -4.91 -11.74 11.53
C SER A 269 -3.72 -10.81 11.26
N ALA A 270 -3.27 -10.71 10.01
CA ALA A 270 -2.19 -9.81 9.63
C ALA A 270 -2.53 -8.33 9.92
N ALA A 271 -3.77 -7.91 9.65
CA ALA A 271 -4.22 -6.56 9.97
C ALA A 271 -4.22 -6.27 11.48
N ARG A 272 -4.63 -7.23 12.32
CA ARG A 272 -4.60 -7.10 13.80
C ARG A 272 -3.17 -7.01 14.34
N VAL A 273 -2.27 -7.87 13.85
CA VAL A 273 -0.84 -7.81 14.24
C VAL A 273 -0.27 -6.45 13.86
N HIS A 274 -0.50 -5.99 12.63
CA HIS A 274 -0.02 -4.69 12.19
C HIS A 274 -0.64 -3.52 12.99
N ALA A 275 -1.93 -3.60 13.32
CA ALA A 275 -2.58 -2.60 14.17
C ALA A 275 -1.91 -2.50 15.55
N ILE A 276 -1.63 -3.65 16.18
CA ILE A 276 -0.95 -3.72 17.49
C ILE A 276 0.46 -3.14 17.41
N GLU A 277 1.25 -3.52 16.39
CA GLU A 277 2.61 -3.00 16.18
C GLU A 277 2.64 -1.48 16.00
N ARG A 278 1.57 -0.88 15.49
CA ARG A 278 1.42 0.56 15.24
C ARG A 278 0.62 1.30 16.33
N GLY A 279 0.15 0.61 17.37
CA GLY A 279 -0.71 1.20 18.41
C GLY A 279 -2.05 1.72 17.87
N LYS A 280 -2.63 1.05 16.87
CA LYS A 280 -3.89 1.43 16.21
C LYS A 280 -5.05 0.54 16.64
N ALA A 281 -6.25 1.11 16.66
CA ALA A 281 -7.51 0.40 16.89
C ALA A 281 -8.22 0.18 15.55
N ALA A 282 -8.12 -1.03 14.99
CA ALA A 282 -8.64 -1.34 13.66
C ALA A 282 -10.17 -1.16 13.58
N GLU A 283 -10.90 -1.50 14.65
CA GLU A 283 -12.35 -1.41 14.75
C GLU A 283 -12.90 0.03 14.61
N ARG A 284 -12.06 1.05 14.87
CA ARG A 284 -12.42 2.46 14.71
C ARG A 284 -12.28 2.97 13.27
N CYS A 285 -11.63 2.20 12.41
CA CYS A 285 -11.35 2.61 11.04
C CYS A 285 -12.57 2.42 10.13
N THR A 286 -12.70 3.28 9.13
CA THR A 286 -13.46 2.94 7.92
C THR A 286 -12.54 2.25 6.92
N MET A 287 -12.92 1.08 6.41
CA MET A 287 -12.13 0.41 5.38
C MET A 287 -12.34 1.08 4.02
N ILE A 288 -11.27 1.35 3.27
CA ILE A 288 -11.32 1.77 1.87
C ILE A 288 -10.79 0.62 1.02
N ALA A 289 -11.69 -0.06 0.30
CA ALA A 289 -11.36 -1.29 -0.41
C ALA A 289 -11.27 -1.08 -1.93
N PHE A 290 -10.12 -1.41 -2.52
CA PHE A 290 -9.83 -1.27 -3.94
C PHE A 290 -8.89 -2.38 -4.45
N GLY A 291 -8.61 -2.43 -5.74
CA GLY A 291 -8.08 -3.60 -6.41
C GLY A 291 -9.20 -4.54 -6.89
N GLY A 292 -8.89 -5.42 -7.83
CA GLY A 292 -9.88 -6.28 -8.46
C GLY A 292 -10.56 -7.25 -7.48
N GLY A 293 -9.82 -7.74 -6.48
CA GLY A 293 -10.27 -8.72 -5.50
C GLY A 293 -10.84 -8.14 -4.21
N ALA A 294 -10.48 -6.92 -3.82
CA ALA A 294 -10.82 -6.43 -2.47
C ALA A 294 -12.32 -6.29 -2.23
N PRO A 295 -13.13 -5.72 -3.16
CA PRO A 295 -14.57 -5.55 -2.92
C PRO A 295 -15.35 -6.87 -2.72
N LEU A 296 -14.80 -8.01 -3.14
CA LEU A 296 -15.37 -9.34 -2.89
C LEU A 296 -15.25 -9.78 -1.42
N HIS A 297 -14.18 -9.34 -0.75
CA HIS A 297 -13.79 -9.79 0.59
C HIS A 297 -13.94 -8.70 1.66
N ALA A 298 -14.07 -7.43 1.26
CA ALA A 298 -13.97 -6.27 2.14
C ALA A 298 -14.98 -6.28 3.30
N ALA A 299 -16.27 -6.52 3.04
CA ALA A 299 -17.29 -6.48 4.08
C ALA A 299 -17.12 -7.59 5.15
N ARG A 300 -16.69 -8.79 4.73
CA ARG A 300 -16.40 -9.88 5.67
C ARG A 300 -15.13 -9.63 6.47
N LEU A 301 -14.08 -9.14 5.80
CA LEU A 301 -12.84 -8.72 6.46
C LEU A 301 -13.11 -7.60 7.48
N ALA A 302 -13.90 -6.60 7.11
CA ALA A 302 -14.31 -5.51 7.99
C ALA A 302 -15.04 -6.04 9.24
N ALA A 303 -16.00 -6.97 9.06
CA ALA A 303 -16.69 -7.61 10.18
C ALA A 303 -15.73 -8.35 11.12
N LYS A 304 -14.75 -9.10 10.59
CA LYS A 304 -13.71 -9.79 11.38
C LYS A 304 -12.78 -8.85 12.15
N LEU A 305 -12.65 -7.62 11.68
CA LEU A 305 -11.88 -6.55 12.31
C LEU A 305 -12.72 -5.63 13.21
N GLY A 306 -14.01 -5.94 13.40
CA GLY A 306 -14.92 -5.11 14.19
C GLY A 306 -15.30 -3.78 13.54
N MET A 307 -14.99 -3.59 12.25
CA MET A 307 -15.33 -2.38 11.50
C MET A 307 -16.78 -2.43 11.02
N SER A 308 -17.47 -1.29 11.10
CA SER A 308 -18.87 -1.15 10.69
C SER A 308 -19.05 -0.52 9.30
N ARG A 309 -17.98 0.01 8.68
CA ARG A 309 -18.06 0.76 7.42
C ARG A 309 -16.98 0.34 6.43
N VAL A 310 -17.40 0.16 5.17
CA VAL A 310 -16.53 -0.07 4.02
C VAL A 310 -16.90 0.91 2.92
N LEU A 311 -15.92 1.64 2.39
CA LEU A 311 -16.03 2.50 1.24
C LEU A 311 -15.33 1.84 0.05
N VAL A 312 -16.09 1.52 -1.01
CA VAL A 312 -15.56 1.07 -2.29
C VAL A 312 -15.58 2.27 -3.25
N PRO A 313 -14.42 2.81 -3.66
CA PRO A 313 -14.37 3.99 -4.50
C PRO A 313 -14.90 3.73 -5.92
N VAL A 314 -15.06 4.81 -6.68
CA VAL A 314 -15.21 4.67 -8.14
C VAL A 314 -13.86 4.19 -8.70
N ASP A 315 -13.90 3.40 -9.77
CA ASP A 315 -12.71 2.81 -10.39
C ASP A 315 -11.88 1.96 -9.41
N ALA A 316 -12.56 1.25 -8.48
CA ALA A 316 -11.91 0.49 -7.43
C ALA A 316 -10.87 -0.51 -7.98
N SER A 317 -11.14 -1.17 -9.10
CA SER A 317 -10.21 -2.13 -9.71
C SER A 317 -8.84 -1.55 -10.07
N VAL A 318 -8.75 -0.23 -10.35
CA VAL A 318 -7.53 0.48 -10.75
C VAL A 318 -7.13 1.56 -9.74
N GLY A 319 -7.54 1.40 -8.47
CA GLY A 319 -7.37 2.41 -7.44
C GLY A 319 -5.93 2.94 -7.28
N SER A 320 -4.92 2.08 -7.39
CA SER A 320 -3.52 2.52 -7.32
C SER A 320 -3.12 3.47 -8.46
N ALA A 321 -3.62 3.24 -9.68
CA ALA A 321 -3.41 4.14 -10.82
C ALA A 321 -4.11 5.49 -10.61
N VAL A 322 -5.33 5.49 -10.06
CA VAL A 322 -6.02 6.73 -9.66
C VAL A 322 -5.22 7.48 -8.59
N GLY A 323 -4.62 6.75 -7.66
CA GLY A 323 -3.70 7.27 -6.65
C GLY A 323 -2.48 7.96 -7.25
N PHE A 324 -1.89 7.41 -8.32
CA PHE A 324 -0.76 8.03 -9.02
C PHE A 324 -1.11 9.41 -9.60
N LEU A 325 -2.34 9.58 -10.10
CA LEU A 325 -2.82 10.89 -10.60
C LEU A 325 -2.95 11.93 -9.48
N ARG A 326 -3.08 11.49 -8.22
CA ARG A 326 -3.21 12.36 -7.03
C ARG A 326 -1.88 12.61 -6.33
N ALA A 327 -0.83 11.87 -6.69
CA ALA A 327 0.46 11.90 -6.03
C ALA A 327 1.19 13.23 -6.29
N PRO A 328 1.79 13.85 -5.25
CA PRO A 328 2.60 15.02 -5.46
C PRO A 328 3.94 14.63 -6.10
N VAL A 329 4.51 15.55 -6.88
CA VAL A 329 5.95 15.49 -7.17
C VAL A 329 6.67 15.81 -5.88
N ALA A 330 7.47 14.88 -5.39
CA ALA A 330 8.09 15.01 -4.09
C ALA A 330 9.46 14.33 -4.07
N PHE A 331 10.38 14.95 -3.33
CA PHE A 331 11.69 14.38 -3.10
C PHE A 331 12.09 14.54 -1.64
N GLU A 332 12.59 13.44 -1.06
CA GLU A 332 13.11 13.42 0.30
C GLU A 332 14.62 13.21 0.28
N LEU A 333 15.29 14.07 1.04
CA LEU A 333 16.68 13.96 1.39
C LEU A 333 16.83 13.71 2.88
N VAL A 334 17.81 12.87 3.18
CA VAL A 334 18.22 12.51 4.53
C VAL A 334 19.71 12.72 4.66
N ARG A 335 20.18 13.13 5.84
CA ARG A 335 21.60 13.23 6.17
C ARG A 335 21.79 12.94 7.65
N SER A 336 22.79 12.13 7.98
CA SER A 336 23.23 11.98 9.36
C SER A 336 24.04 13.18 9.84
N LEU A 337 23.68 13.66 11.02
CA LEU A 337 24.42 14.61 11.82
C LEU A 337 24.08 14.30 13.29
N GLN A 338 24.97 13.53 13.92
CA GLN A 338 24.82 13.15 15.31
C GLN A 338 25.14 14.35 16.20
N LEU A 339 24.17 14.76 17.02
CA LEU A 339 24.30 15.80 18.04
C LEU A 339 23.62 15.32 19.31
N ARG A 340 24.05 15.83 20.45
CA ARG A 340 23.32 15.69 21.71
C ARG A 340 22.56 16.98 22.00
N ASP A 341 21.50 16.90 22.79
CA ASP A 341 20.69 18.04 23.22
C ASP A 341 21.48 19.09 24.01
N ASP A 342 22.51 18.69 24.74
CA ASP A 342 23.47 19.59 25.40
C ASP A 342 24.47 20.27 24.44
N PHE A 343 24.57 19.83 23.18
CA PHE A 343 25.44 20.38 22.14
C PHE A 343 24.67 20.71 20.85
N PHE A 344 23.62 21.51 20.97
CA PHE A 344 22.76 21.89 19.85
C PHE A 344 23.34 23.02 18.98
N GLU A 345 24.17 22.68 17.99
CA GLU A 345 24.81 23.62 17.06
C GLU A 345 23.83 24.17 15.99
N VAL A 346 23.03 25.18 16.35
CA VAL A 346 21.99 25.79 15.49
C VAL A 346 22.49 26.16 14.08
N SER A 347 23.66 26.80 13.98
CA SER A 347 24.22 27.25 12.71
C SER A 347 24.54 26.09 11.77
N ARG A 348 25.13 25.01 12.32
CA ARG A 348 25.48 23.79 11.59
C ARG A 348 24.25 23.03 11.12
N ILE A 349 23.24 22.90 12.00
CA ILE A 349 21.96 22.25 11.67
C ILE A 349 21.25 23.01 10.54
N ASN A 350 21.08 24.32 10.68
CA ASN A 350 20.42 25.15 9.66
C ASN A 350 21.16 25.12 8.32
N LYS A 351 22.50 25.08 8.32
CA LYS A 351 23.30 24.95 7.10
C LYS A 351 23.03 23.63 6.38
N ILE A 352 22.92 22.52 7.10
CA ILE A 352 22.61 21.20 6.51
C ILE A 352 21.18 21.16 6.00
N LEU A 353 20.19 21.60 6.80
CA LEU A 353 18.78 21.64 6.39
C LEU A 353 18.57 22.56 5.17
N GLY A 354 19.25 23.70 5.10
CA GLY A 354 19.17 24.61 3.96
C GLY A 354 19.73 23.99 2.67
N LYS A 355 20.90 23.33 2.75
CA LYS A 355 21.45 22.60 1.60
C LYS A 355 20.52 21.49 1.10
N MET A 356 19.99 20.68 2.03
CA MET A 356 19.04 19.62 1.70
C MET A 356 17.75 20.18 1.08
N GLN A 357 17.24 21.29 1.61
CA GLN A 357 16.05 21.92 1.02
C GLN A 357 16.30 22.39 -0.41
N ASN A 358 17.41 23.09 -0.68
CA ASN A 358 17.72 23.59 -2.02
C ASN A 358 17.90 22.43 -3.03
N GLU A 359 18.57 21.35 -2.62
CA GLU A 359 18.76 20.16 -3.45
C GLU A 359 17.40 19.49 -3.77
N ALA A 360 16.54 19.30 -2.77
CA ALA A 360 15.20 18.74 -2.96
C ALA A 360 14.29 19.65 -3.80
N GLU A 361 14.33 20.97 -3.59
CA GLU A 361 13.57 21.96 -4.38
C GLU A 361 13.98 21.93 -5.85
N THR A 362 15.28 21.82 -6.14
CA THR A 362 15.78 21.72 -7.52
C THR A 362 15.18 20.51 -8.25
N ILE A 363 15.15 19.36 -7.58
CA ILE A 363 14.60 18.11 -8.14
C ILE A 363 13.09 18.21 -8.33
N VAL A 364 12.37 18.77 -7.35
CA VAL A 364 10.90 18.88 -7.41
C VAL A 364 10.45 19.95 -8.41
N ALA A 365 11.16 21.07 -8.50
CA ALA A 365 10.82 22.16 -9.40
C ALA A 365 10.82 21.73 -10.87
N ALA A 366 11.72 20.83 -11.26
CA ALA A 366 11.76 20.23 -12.60
C ALA A 366 10.44 19.53 -12.99
N GLY A 367 9.68 19.05 -12.00
CA GLY A 367 8.37 18.44 -12.23
C GLY A 367 7.16 19.13 -11.62
N ALA A 368 7.35 20.28 -10.98
CA ALA A 368 6.27 20.99 -10.31
C ALA A 368 5.26 21.60 -11.30
N LEU A 369 5.64 21.83 -12.56
CA LEU A 369 4.79 22.46 -13.59
C LEU A 369 4.13 23.76 -13.09
N GLY A 370 4.86 24.56 -12.31
CA GLY A 370 4.37 25.81 -11.72
C GLY A 370 3.53 25.65 -10.44
N ALA A 371 3.32 24.44 -9.93
CA ALA A 371 2.64 24.22 -8.66
C ALA A 371 3.45 24.79 -7.48
N LYS A 372 2.75 25.34 -6.48
CA LYS A 372 3.38 25.79 -5.22
C LYS A 372 4.04 24.61 -4.50
N LEU A 373 5.20 24.86 -3.92
CA LEU A 373 5.94 23.87 -3.15
C LEU A 373 5.62 23.99 -1.65
N LYS A 374 5.74 22.88 -0.95
CA LYS A 374 5.68 22.79 0.51
C LYS A 374 6.87 21.97 1.00
N THR A 375 7.47 22.43 2.09
CA THR A 375 8.58 21.75 2.75
C THR A 375 8.14 21.18 4.09
N ARG A 376 8.50 19.93 4.33
CA ARG A 376 8.43 19.27 5.65
C ARG A 376 9.83 18.89 6.07
N ARG A 377 10.09 19.02 7.36
CA ARG A 377 11.39 18.68 7.96
C ARG A 377 11.16 17.78 9.16
N GLY A 378 12.13 16.94 9.48
CA GLY A 378 12.06 16.02 10.61
C GLY A 378 13.43 15.58 11.07
N VAL A 379 13.52 15.07 12.28
CA VAL A 379 14.73 14.50 12.87
C VAL A 379 14.42 13.20 13.60
N GLU A 380 15.24 12.19 13.40
CA GLU A 380 15.22 10.95 14.18
C GLU A 380 16.02 11.16 15.47
N MET A 381 15.35 10.96 16.60
CA MET A 381 15.88 11.19 17.95
C MET A 381 15.82 9.90 18.78
N ARG A 382 16.71 9.76 19.75
CA ARG A 382 16.71 8.65 20.72
C ARG A 382 17.33 9.08 22.05
N TYR A 383 17.08 8.32 23.11
CA TYR A 383 17.92 8.44 24.30
C TYR A 383 19.31 7.88 24.02
N LEU A 384 20.35 8.51 24.59
CA LEU A 384 21.73 8.06 24.46
C LEU A 384 21.87 6.58 24.87
N GLY A 385 22.50 5.78 24.01
CA GLY A 385 22.69 4.34 24.22
C GLY A 385 21.54 3.46 23.74
N GLN A 386 20.41 4.02 23.30
CA GLN A 386 19.31 3.22 22.75
C GLN A 386 19.53 2.79 21.29
N GLY A 387 18.93 1.66 20.92
CA GLY A 387 18.95 1.12 19.56
C GLY A 387 17.79 1.55 18.67
N HIS A 388 16.81 2.31 19.17
CA HIS A 388 15.60 2.67 18.44
C HIS A 388 15.38 4.18 18.41
N GLU A 389 15.04 4.70 17.23
CA GLU A 389 14.78 6.11 17.00
C GLU A 389 13.28 6.41 16.89
N ILE A 390 12.89 7.60 17.32
CA ILE A 390 11.56 8.19 17.10
C ILE A 390 11.70 9.40 16.19
N SER A 391 10.86 9.47 15.16
CA SER A 391 10.81 10.62 14.26
C SER A 391 10.04 11.78 14.89
N VAL A 392 10.68 12.94 14.98
CA VAL A 392 10.13 14.19 15.51
C VAL A 392 10.02 15.23 14.38
N PRO A 393 8.83 15.84 14.17
CA PRO A 393 8.66 16.87 13.15
C PRO A 393 9.41 18.16 13.53
N LEU A 394 10.00 18.81 12.53
CA LEU A 394 10.67 20.10 12.68
C LEU A 394 9.83 21.22 12.05
N PRO A 395 9.89 22.45 12.58
CA PRO A 395 9.25 23.59 11.95
C PRO A 395 9.89 23.93 10.60
N ALA A 396 9.08 24.39 9.64
CA ALA A 396 9.54 24.82 8.31
C ALA A 396 10.13 26.25 8.32
N ARG A 397 10.98 26.54 9.32
CA ARG A 397 11.73 27.79 9.47
C ARG A 397 13.17 27.49 9.92
N ALA A 398 14.06 28.48 9.89
CA ALA A 398 15.37 28.34 10.55
C ALA A 398 15.16 28.00 12.03
N LEU A 399 15.91 27.03 12.54
CA LEU A 399 15.88 26.64 13.95
C LEU A 399 16.61 27.69 14.80
N ASP A 400 16.22 27.80 16.05
CA ASP A 400 16.83 28.64 17.08
C ASP A 400 17.21 27.78 18.31
N ALA A 401 17.92 28.36 19.28
CA ALA A 401 18.39 27.62 20.45
C ALA A 401 17.24 27.08 21.33
N LYS A 402 16.06 27.69 21.30
CA LYS A 402 14.89 27.24 22.07
C LYS A 402 14.26 25.98 21.45
N ASP A 403 14.52 25.71 20.18
CA ASP A 403 13.99 24.51 19.53
C ASP A 403 14.60 23.23 20.10
N ALA A 404 15.82 23.24 20.65
CA ALA A 404 16.39 22.08 21.33
C ALA A 404 15.47 21.55 22.44
N VAL A 405 15.00 22.44 23.31
CA VAL A 405 14.09 22.13 24.42
C VAL A 405 12.73 21.64 23.92
N ARG A 406 12.20 22.29 22.87
CA ARG A 406 10.90 21.90 22.27
C ARG A 406 10.96 20.52 21.64
N LEU A 407 12.03 20.23 20.91
CA LEU A 407 12.23 18.94 20.26
C LEU A 407 12.43 17.83 21.28
N ARG A 408 13.13 18.10 22.38
CA ARG A 408 13.24 17.18 23.52
C ARG A 408 11.87 16.86 24.11
N ALA A 409 11.06 17.87 24.41
CA ALA A 409 9.72 17.68 24.96
C ALA A 409 8.80 16.90 24.01
N GLU A 410 8.84 17.20 22.70
CA GLU A 410 8.07 16.47 21.68
C GLU A 410 8.54 15.02 21.55
N TYR A 411 9.85 14.78 21.58
CA TYR A 411 10.41 13.42 21.61
C TYR A 411 9.91 12.64 22.82
N GLU A 412 10.01 13.19 24.03
CA GLU A 412 9.57 12.53 25.27
C GLU A 412 8.07 12.24 25.27
N SER A 413 7.25 13.16 24.74
CA SER A 413 5.81 12.93 24.60
C SER A 413 5.50 11.78 23.65
N ARG A 414 6.18 11.69 22.50
CA ARG A 414 6.04 10.58 21.56
C ARG A 414 6.56 9.26 22.13
N TYR A 415 7.66 9.31 22.87
CA TYR A 415 8.23 8.15 23.53
C TYR A 415 7.26 7.58 24.58
N GLU A 416 6.65 8.43 25.40
CA GLU A 416 5.63 8.03 26.36
C GLU A 416 4.37 7.47 25.69
N GLN A 417 3.91 8.08 24.58
CA GLN A 417 2.79 7.55 23.80
C GLN A 417 3.07 6.15 23.26
N GLN A 418 4.31 5.88 22.85
CA GLN A 418 4.70 4.60 22.25
C GLN A 418 5.02 3.52 23.29
N PHE A 419 5.67 3.87 24.39
CA PHE A 419 6.22 2.91 25.36
C PHE A 419 5.60 2.98 26.76
N GLY A 420 4.74 3.96 27.04
CA GLY A 420 4.04 4.13 28.32
C GLY A 420 4.91 4.64 29.47
N LEU A 421 6.15 5.07 29.21
CA LEU A 421 7.06 5.61 30.21
C LEU A 421 7.95 6.72 29.63
N ARG A 422 8.57 7.51 30.50
CA ARG A 422 9.67 8.43 30.16
C ARG A 422 10.94 8.01 30.88
N ILE A 423 12.09 8.29 30.28
CA ILE A 423 13.39 8.05 30.90
C ILE A 423 13.96 9.40 31.36
N SER A 424 14.08 9.55 32.68
CA SER A 424 14.70 10.73 33.29
C SER A 424 16.22 10.65 33.21
N ASP A 425 16.89 11.81 33.21
CA ASP A 425 18.34 11.94 33.36
C ASP A 425 19.21 11.27 32.29
N VAL A 426 18.63 10.96 31.12
CA VAL A 426 19.37 10.46 29.95
C VAL A 426 19.37 11.52 28.84
N PRO A 427 20.55 11.92 28.32
CA PRO A 427 20.66 12.83 27.19
C PRO A 427 19.93 12.30 25.95
N VAL A 428 19.45 13.21 25.12
CA VAL A 428 18.79 12.87 23.85
C VAL A 428 19.74 13.14 22.69
N GLU A 429 19.87 12.17 21.80
CA GLU A 429 20.64 12.28 20.57
C GLU A 429 19.73 12.60 19.38
N PHE A 430 20.17 13.53 18.53
CA PHE A 430 19.66 13.78 17.19
C PHE A 430 20.57 13.06 16.21
N LEU A 431 20.03 12.22 15.33
CA LEU A 431 20.87 11.33 14.50
C LEU A 431 20.73 11.64 13.01
N THR A 432 19.51 11.57 12.50
CA THR A 432 19.21 11.64 11.06
C THR A 432 18.22 12.75 10.81
N TRP A 433 18.62 13.71 9.98
CA TRP A 433 17.83 14.87 9.61
C TRP A 433 17.21 14.63 8.26
N SER A 434 16.01 15.15 8.05
CA SER A 434 15.26 14.95 6.82
C SER A 434 14.56 16.19 6.34
N VAL A 435 14.54 16.35 5.01
CA VAL A 435 13.82 17.39 4.30
C VAL A 435 13.06 16.73 3.16
N ASN A 436 11.74 16.87 3.19
CA ASN A 436 10.85 16.46 2.14
C ASN A 436 10.23 17.71 1.50
N VAL A 437 10.49 17.91 0.22
CA VAL A 437 9.86 18.96 -0.58
C VAL A 437 8.82 18.28 -1.47
N SER A 438 7.63 18.87 -1.58
CA SER A 438 6.57 18.33 -2.43
C SER A 438 5.73 19.43 -3.06
N THR A 439 5.13 19.17 -4.21
CA THR A 439 4.05 20.02 -4.73
C THR A 439 2.85 20.00 -3.79
N ILE A 440 2.16 21.13 -3.67
CA ILE A 440 0.86 21.19 -3.01
C ILE A 440 -0.15 20.60 -3.98
N SER A 441 -0.63 19.39 -3.69
CA SER A 441 -1.69 18.77 -4.47
C SER A 441 -2.95 19.63 -4.39
N ARG A 442 -3.58 19.88 -5.53
CA ARG A 442 -4.81 20.66 -5.61
C ARG A 442 -5.93 19.80 -5.02
N GLU A 443 -6.35 20.10 -3.81
CA GLU A 443 -7.48 19.41 -3.18
C GLU A 443 -8.70 19.52 -4.10
N LEU A 444 -9.18 18.38 -4.60
CA LEU A 444 -10.45 18.32 -5.28
C LEU A 444 -11.51 18.62 -4.22
N LYS A 445 -12.10 19.81 -4.26
CA LYS A 445 -13.23 20.16 -3.40
C LYS A 445 -14.42 19.27 -3.78
N THR A 446 -14.59 18.13 -3.11
CA THR A 446 -15.83 17.37 -3.20
C THR A 446 -16.69 17.64 -1.97
N LYS A 447 -17.90 18.16 -2.21
CA LYS A 447 -18.95 18.31 -1.21
C LYS A 447 -19.58 16.92 -0.97
N ASN A 448 -19.02 16.11 -0.09
CA ASN A 448 -19.55 14.79 0.23
C ASN A 448 -20.50 14.83 1.43
N ALA A 449 -21.69 15.38 1.23
CA ALA A 449 -22.85 14.99 2.02
C ALA A 449 -23.67 13.99 1.19
N LEU A 450 -24.13 12.89 1.78
CA LEU A 450 -25.18 12.07 1.17
C LEU A 450 -26.31 13.02 0.73
N LYS A 451 -26.70 12.99 -0.55
CA LYS A 451 -27.94 13.68 -0.95
C LYS A 451 -29.07 13.05 -0.13
N LYS A 452 -29.85 13.88 0.59
CA LYS A 452 -30.93 13.41 1.48
C LYS A 452 -32.02 12.60 0.76
N LYS A 453 -32.12 12.70 -0.58
CA LYS A 453 -33.09 11.93 -1.37
C LYS A 453 -32.61 10.47 -1.50
N LYS A 454 -33.03 9.64 -0.55
CA LYS A 454 -32.85 8.19 -0.58
C LYS A 454 -33.72 7.61 -1.70
N ALA A 455 -33.09 7.15 -2.77
CA ALA A 455 -33.78 6.41 -3.84
C ALA A 455 -33.51 4.91 -3.66
N LYS A 456 -34.50 4.06 -3.92
CA LYS A 456 -34.28 2.62 -3.94
C LYS A 456 -33.62 2.24 -5.26
N ALA A 457 -32.50 1.51 -5.22
CA ALA A 457 -31.89 0.97 -6.44
C ALA A 457 -32.79 -0.14 -7.02
N VAL A 458 -32.90 -0.20 -8.35
CA VAL A 458 -33.58 -1.27 -9.07
C VAL A 458 -32.53 -2.33 -9.44
N ALA A 459 -32.81 -3.59 -9.14
CA ALA A 459 -31.91 -4.68 -9.47
C ALA A 459 -31.90 -4.92 -10.98
N SER A 460 -30.71 -5.05 -11.56
CA SER A 460 -30.52 -5.37 -12.98
C SER A 460 -30.75 -6.85 -13.28
N GLY A 461 -30.73 -7.71 -12.24
CA GLY A 461 -30.89 -9.15 -12.37
C GLY A 461 -30.77 -9.89 -11.03
N LYS A 462 -30.58 -11.21 -11.11
CA LYS A 462 -30.29 -12.07 -9.96
C LYS A 462 -29.18 -13.06 -10.32
N ARG A 463 -28.42 -13.51 -9.32
CA ARG A 463 -27.38 -14.55 -9.46
C ARG A 463 -27.47 -15.55 -8.32
N GLU A 464 -27.32 -16.83 -8.64
CA GLU A 464 -27.16 -17.88 -7.64
C GLU A 464 -25.84 -17.71 -6.89
N VAL A 465 -25.92 -17.51 -5.58
CA VAL A 465 -24.75 -17.37 -4.70
C VAL A 465 -24.89 -18.33 -3.54
N PHE A 466 -23.83 -19.09 -3.27
CA PHE A 466 -23.79 -20.00 -2.14
C PHE A 466 -23.71 -19.23 -0.83
N ASP A 467 -24.63 -19.51 0.10
CA ASP A 467 -24.64 -18.95 1.44
C ASP A 467 -24.17 -20.00 2.46
N PRO A 468 -22.94 -19.87 3.02
CA PRO A 468 -22.42 -20.81 4.00
C PRO A 468 -23.27 -20.94 5.27
N LYS A 469 -24.08 -19.93 5.62
CA LYS A 469 -24.96 -20.01 6.81
C LYS A 469 -26.13 -20.96 6.60
N SER A 470 -26.69 -21.01 5.39
CA SER A 470 -27.79 -21.91 5.05
C SER A 470 -27.34 -23.19 4.36
N GLY A 471 -26.08 -23.27 3.93
CA GLY A 471 -25.53 -24.42 3.20
C GLY A 471 -26.12 -24.59 1.80
N THR A 472 -26.77 -23.56 1.25
CA THR A 472 -27.51 -23.64 -0.02
C THR A 472 -27.21 -22.43 -0.91
N SER A 473 -27.25 -22.63 -2.23
CA SER A 473 -27.26 -21.53 -3.20
C SER A 473 -28.64 -20.91 -3.29
N ARG A 474 -28.68 -19.58 -3.37
CA ARG A 474 -29.92 -18.83 -3.54
C ARG A 474 -29.74 -17.68 -4.52
N PRO A 475 -30.78 -17.30 -5.27
CA PRO A 475 -30.73 -16.15 -6.15
C PRO A 475 -30.73 -14.85 -5.33
N ILE A 476 -29.66 -14.07 -5.44
CA ILE A 476 -29.56 -12.74 -4.82
C ILE A 476 -29.58 -11.62 -5.87
N PRO A 477 -30.12 -10.43 -5.55
CA PRO A 477 -30.16 -9.31 -6.49
C PRO A 477 -28.76 -8.87 -6.93
N THR A 478 -28.65 -8.54 -8.22
CA THR A 478 -27.45 -7.95 -8.81
C THR A 478 -27.74 -6.53 -9.30
N TYR A 479 -26.81 -5.62 -9.07
CA TYR A 479 -26.89 -4.22 -9.49
C TYR A 479 -25.70 -3.90 -10.38
N LEU A 480 -25.93 -3.42 -11.59
CA LEU A 480 -24.84 -2.89 -12.42
C LEU A 480 -24.38 -1.56 -11.84
N ARG A 481 -23.07 -1.42 -11.61
CA ARG A 481 -22.52 -0.21 -10.99
C ARG A 481 -22.84 1.07 -11.73
N ARG A 482 -22.80 1.02 -13.07
CA ARG A 482 -23.10 2.16 -13.95
C ARG A 482 -24.53 2.69 -13.79
N ASP A 483 -25.45 1.87 -13.28
CA ASP A 483 -26.85 2.24 -13.06
C ASP A 483 -27.08 2.80 -11.63
N LEU A 484 -26.08 2.68 -10.74
CA LEU A 484 -26.14 3.15 -9.36
C LEU A 484 -25.76 4.63 -9.25
N THR A 485 -26.76 5.50 -9.18
CA THR A 485 -26.58 6.96 -9.08
C THR A 485 -26.53 7.44 -7.61
N PRO A 486 -25.89 8.61 -7.34
CA PRO A 486 -25.81 9.18 -5.99
C PRO A 486 -27.14 9.24 -5.24
N GLY A 487 -27.15 8.76 -3.99
CA GLY A 487 -28.34 8.69 -3.13
C GLY A 487 -29.13 7.38 -3.25
N MET A 488 -28.83 6.52 -4.22
CA MET A 488 -29.44 5.19 -4.31
C MET A 488 -28.97 4.27 -3.18
N GLN A 489 -29.85 3.37 -2.72
CA GLN A 489 -29.57 2.42 -1.65
C GLN A 489 -30.20 1.04 -1.91
N PHE A 490 -29.57 0.00 -1.38
CA PHE A 490 -30.08 -1.37 -1.36
C PHE A 490 -29.51 -2.15 -0.16
N ALA A 491 -30.21 -3.21 0.26
CA ALA A 491 -29.78 -4.05 1.37
C ALA A 491 -29.16 -5.36 0.85
N GLY A 492 -28.22 -5.93 1.61
CA GLY A 492 -27.70 -7.26 1.33
C GLY A 492 -28.64 -8.38 1.79
N PRO A 493 -28.46 -9.62 1.30
CA PRO A 493 -27.38 -10.05 0.40
C PRO A 493 -27.59 -9.56 -1.04
N ALA A 494 -26.56 -8.96 -1.64
CA ALA A 494 -26.58 -8.45 -3.01
C ALA A 494 -25.17 -8.35 -3.61
N LEU A 495 -25.09 -8.26 -4.94
CA LEU A 495 -23.84 -7.97 -5.67
C LEU A 495 -23.96 -6.64 -6.41
N ALA A 496 -22.95 -5.78 -6.29
CA ALA A 496 -22.77 -4.64 -7.20
C ALA A 496 -21.63 -4.96 -8.17
N ILE A 497 -21.94 -4.98 -9.47
CA ILE A 497 -21.06 -5.54 -10.50
C ILE A 497 -20.46 -4.41 -11.33
N GLU A 498 -19.13 -4.46 -11.48
CA GLU A 498 -18.31 -3.63 -12.35
C GLU A 498 -17.55 -4.53 -13.34
N PRO A 499 -17.10 -4.04 -14.51
CA PRO A 499 -16.37 -4.86 -15.47
C PRO A 499 -15.14 -5.59 -14.89
N GLN A 500 -14.48 -4.99 -13.89
CA GLN A 500 -13.21 -5.49 -13.35
C GLN A 500 -13.26 -5.88 -11.86
N THR A 501 -14.42 -5.76 -11.22
CA THR A 501 -14.60 -6.17 -9.81
C THR A 501 -16.07 -6.42 -9.48
N THR A 502 -16.34 -7.09 -8.38
CA THR A 502 -17.69 -7.25 -7.84
C THR A 502 -17.67 -6.95 -6.36
N THR A 503 -18.54 -6.05 -5.91
CA THR A 503 -18.72 -5.76 -4.49
C THR A 503 -19.78 -6.69 -3.92
N LEU A 504 -19.39 -7.52 -2.95
CA LEU A 504 -20.32 -8.35 -2.18
C LEU A 504 -20.87 -7.53 -1.02
N VAL A 505 -22.20 -7.38 -0.96
CA VAL A 505 -22.91 -6.78 0.18
C VAL A 505 -23.55 -7.91 0.98
N PRO A 506 -22.99 -8.33 2.12
CA PRO A 506 -23.50 -9.47 2.88
C PRO A 506 -24.87 -9.18 3.51
N ARG A 507 -25.57 -10.23 3.94
CA ARG A 507 -26.75 -10.10 4.81
C ARG A 507 -26.37 -9.30 6.07
N GLY A 508 -27.25 -8.38 6.48
CA GLY A 508 -27.02 -7.48 7.61
C GLY A 508 -26.30 -6.18 7.24
N TRP A 509 -25.83 -6.05 6.01
CA TRP A 509 -25.22 -4.81 5.50
C TRP A 509 -26.17 -4.06 4.57
N ARG A 510 -26.01 -2.74 4.53
CA ARG A 510 -26.68 -1.84 3.58
C ARG A 510 -25.64 -1.16 2.72
N CYS A 511 -25.90 -1.05 1.42
CA CYS A 511 -25.09 -0.27 0.50
C CYS A 511 -25.82 1.02 0.12
N SER A 512 -25.09 2.12 0.10
CA SER A 512 -25.55 3.42 -0.38
C SER A 512 -24.53 4.05 -1.33
N VAL A 513 -25.01 4.85 -2.30
CA VAL A 513 -24.13 5.57 -3.22
C VAL A 513 -23.89 6.99 -2.70
N THR A 514 -22.63 7.35 -2.46
CA THR A 514 -22.24 8.68 -1.97
C THR A 514 -22.45 9.76 -3.04
N ALA A 515 -22.32 11.04 -2.67
CA ALA A 515 -22.40 12.15 -3.64
C ALA A 515 -21.31 12.08 -4.73
N ALA A 516 -20.11 11.63 -4.37
CA ALA A 516 -19.01 11.36 -5.29
C ALA A 516 -19.16 10.03 -6.05
N GLY A 517 -20.26 9.31 -5.86
CA GLY A 517 -20.56 8.07 -6.56
C GLY A 517 -19.93 6.82 -5.96
N HIS A 518 -19.19 6.88 -4.84
CA HIS A 518 -18.62 5.70 -4.16
C HIS A 518 -19.72 4.82 -3.55
N LEU A 519 -19.45 3.53 -3.36
CA LEU A 519 -20.32 2.66 -2.57
C LEU A 519 -19.89 2.72 -1.11
N LEU A 520 -20.81 3.11 -0.24
CA LEU A 520 -20.64 3.03 1.21
C LEU A 520 -21.49 1.87 1.73
N LEU A 521 -20.81 0.86 2.25
CA LEU A 521 -21.40 -0.29 2.92
C LEU A 521 -21.36 -0.05 4.44
N GLU A 522 -22.50 -0.21 5.09
CA GLU A 522 -22.66 -0.03 6.53
C GLU A 522 -23.28 -1.27 7.14
N ASN A 523 -22.64 -1.81 8.17
CA ASN A 523 -23.20 -2.88 8.97
C ASN A 523 -24.41 -2.35 9.74
N GLN A 524 -25.52 -3.09 9.73
CA GLN A 524 -26.79 -2.70 10.38
C GLN A 524 -27.03 -3.45 11.70
N THR A 525 -26.09 -4.32 12.11
CA THR A 525 -26.16 -5.09 13.35
C THR A 525 -25.40 -4.43 14.49
#